data_AF-A0AAJ2WEJ7-F1
#
_entry.id   AF-A0AAJ2WEJ7-F1
#
_cell.length_a   1.000
_cell.length_b   1.000
_cell.length_c   1.000
_cell.angle_alpha   90.00
_cell.angle_beta   90.00
_cell.angle_gamma   90.00
#
_symmetry.space_group_name_H-M   'P 1'
#
loop_
_entity.id
_entity.type
_entity.pdbx_description
1 polymer ?
#
loop_
_entity_poly.entity_id
_entity_poly.type
_entity_poly.pdbx_seq_one_letter_code
_entity_poly.pdbx_strand_id
1 'polypeptide(L)'
;MGKQTAPDYLYSSLSTQLGNWQVTLDYMNQEATHIWNVARHSHNNFELHYVSDGSGTLMTNAGKYNISVGSTYLTGPGVLHSQYSSEHEMMGEYAIRFDIKYHPADNTDPDINNIIRTITEHPFFITGSDSIGCQSLIAELIHEKAQQRDGFREKMICLFGCILINLGRCIQESLGDPDQDHKPPVKEDIPMMTVGEINLRARLDAEFVGRSHFATQEELAEQFHISGRHFSRLMQQYYGMSYTEKVNEVRCNFAKEML
;
A
#
# COMPACT_ATOMS: atom_id res chain seq x y z
N MET A 1 6.27 -32.18 -3.59
CA MET A 1 7.19 -31.08 -3.95
C MET A 1 6.54 -30.26 -5.06
N GLY A 2 5.63 -29.36 -4.70
CA GLY A 2 5.15 -28.33 -5.61
C GLY A 2 6.04 -27.11 -5.45
N LYS A 3 6.57 -26.57 -6.54
CA LYS A 3 7.25 -25.27 -6.52
C LYS A 3 6.19 -24.24 -6.11
N GLN A 4 6.40 -23.58 -4.99
CA GLN A 4 5.66 -22.40 -4.59
C GLN A 4 5.97 -21.34 -5.66
N THR A 5 5.02 -21.06 -6.54
CA THR A 5 5.12 -19.95 -7.49
C THR A 5 5.17 -18.66 -6.70
N ALA A 6 6.12 -17.78 -7.00
CA ALA A 6 6.13 -16.43 -6.44
C ALA A 6 4.77 -15.76 -6.71
N PRO A 7 4.31 -14.83 -5.85
CA PRO A 7 3.14 -14.03 -6.19
C PRO A 7 3.32 -13.42 -7.59
N ASP A 8 2.32 -13.61 -8.46
CA ASP A 8 2.32 -13.09 -9.83
C ASP A 8 2.13 -11.57 -9.78
N TYR A 9 3.21 -10.86 -9.46
CA TYR A 9 3.24 -9.40 -9.57
C TYR A 9 2.98 -9.00 -11.01
N LEU A 10 2.03 -8.09 -11.22
CA LEU A 10 1.64 -7.67 -12.57
C LEU A 10 2.80 -6.99 -13.32
N TYR A 11 3.82 -6.44 -12.65
CA TYR A 11 5.05 -5.92 -13.29
C TYR A 11 6.17 -5.67 -12.27
N SER A 12 7.36 -5.32 -12.78
CA SER A 12 8.50 -4.83 -11.98
C SER A 12 9.11 -3.55 -12.57
N SER A 13 9.19 -2.51 -11.74
CA SER A 13 9.89 -1.21 -11.88
C SER A 13 9.74 -0.48 -13.23
N LEU A 14 8.72 0.39 -13.31
CA LEU A 14 8.53 1.36 -14.38
C LEU A 14 8.63 2.78 -13.81
N SER A 15 9.61 3.57 -14.27
CA SER A 15 9.82 4.94 -13.78
C SER A 15 9.52 5.97 -14.85
N THR A 16 8.98 7.11 -14.43
CA THR A 16 8.84 8.30 -15.28
C THR A 16 9.03 9.58 -14.48
N GLN A 17 9.30 10.67 -15.19
CA GLN A 17 9.40 12.00 -14.63
C GLN A 17 8.03 12.70 -14.75
N LEU A 18 7.49 13.18 -13.64
CA LEU A 18 6.30 14.03 -13.57
C LEU A 18 6.68 15.36 -12.90
N GLY A 19 6.94 16.38 -13.71
CA GLY A 19 7.46 17.65 -13.22
C GLY A 19 8.84 17.48 -12.55
N ASN A 20 8.96 17.90 -11.29
CA ASN A 20 10.15 17.80 -10.44
C ASN A 20 10.17 16.51 -9.62
N TRP A 21 9.43 15.49 -10.05
CA TRP A 21 9.29 14.24 -9.32
C TRP A 21 9.60 13.07 -10.22
N GLN A 22 10.42 12.15 -9.73
CA GLN A 22 10.54 10.82 -10.31
C GLN A 22 9.52 9.93 -9.60
N VAL A 23 8.59 9.38 -10.36
CA VAL A 23 7.63 8.38 -9.86
C VAL A 23 8.04 7.02 -10.39
N THR A 24 8.08 6.02 -9.52
CA THR A 24 8.42 4.65 -9.88
C THR A 24 7.31 3.74 -9.44
N LEU A 25 6.72 3.08 -10.42
CA LEU A 25 5.73 2.06 -10.24
C LEU A 25 6.46 0.73 -9.95
N ASP A 26 6.36 0.23 -8.72
CA ASP A 26 7.18 -0.90 -8.25
C ASP A 26 6.55 -2.24 -8.63
N TYR A 27 5.35 -2.50 -8.12
CA TYR A 27 4.50 -3.62 -8.51
C TYR A 27 3.02 -3.30 -8.30
N MET A 28 2.17 -4.09 -8.97
CA MET A 28 0.74 -4.15 -8.70
C MET A 28 0.35 -5.59 -8.39
N ASN A 29 -0.45 -5.76 -7.37
CA ASN A 29 -1.01 -7.03 -6.95
C ASN A 29 -2.53 -7.02 -7.13
N GLN A 30 -3.09 -8.17 -7.47
CA GLN A 30 -4.52 -8.42 -7.36
C GLN A 30 -4.71 -9.41 -6.21
N GLU A 31 -5.43 -8.99 -5.18
CA GLU A 31 -5.89 -9.89 -4.14
C GLU A 31 -7.23 -10.50 -4.56
N ALA A 32 -7.27 -11.82 -4.67
CA ALA A 32 -8.47 -12.52 -5.12
C ALA A 32 -9.60 -12.37 -4.08
N THR A 33 -10.86 -12.48 -4.51
CA THR A 33 -12.00 -12.45 -3.58
C THR A 33 -11.97 -13.65 -2.64
N HIS A 34 -11.57 -13.44 -1.39
CA HIS A 34 -11.61 -14.43 -0.32
C HIS A 34 -11.60 -13.76 1.06
N ILE A 35 -11.53 -14.56 2.15
CA ILE A 35 -11.34 -14.02 3.50
C ILE A 35 -9.85 -13.94 3.78
N TRP A 36 -9.34 -12.72 3.89
CA TRP A 36 -7.96 -12.43 4.27
C TRP A 36 -7.88 -11.25 5.21
N ASN A 37 -6.82 -11.23 6.00
CA ASN A 37 -6.53 -10.15 6.93
C ASN A 37 -5.06 -9.78 6.81
N VAL A 38 -4.79 -8.49 6.67
CA VAL A 38 -3.45 -7.92 6.76
C VAL A 38 -3.31 -7.26 8.12
N ALA A 39 -2.44 -7.83 8.93
CA ALA A 39 -2.14 -7.28 10.25
C ALA A 39 -1.52 -5.89 10.17
N ARG A 40 -1.48 -5.24 11.33
CA ARG A 40 -1.02 -3.87 11.51
C ARG A 40 0.42 -3.68 11.03
N HIS A 41 0.64 -2.92 9.97
CA HIS A 41 1.95 -2.70 9.36
C HIS A 41 2.09 -1.31 8.70
N SER A 42 3.30 -0.97 8.25
CA SER A 42 3.57 0.25 7.47
C SER A 42 4.87 0.08 6.70
N HIS A 43 4.93 0.61 5.49
CA HIS A 43 6.09 0.51 4.60
C HIS A 43 6.71 1.88 4.29
N ASN A 44 7.81 1.88 3.52
CA ASN A 44 8.52 3.07 3.05
C ASN A 44 7.96 3.64 1.74
N ASN A 45 7.11 2.88 1.05
CA ASN A 45 6.55 3.24 -0.25
C ASN A 45 5.13 3.78 -0.08
N PHE A 46 4.56 4.33 -1.14
CA PHE A 46 3.12 4.54 -1.23
C PHE A 46 2.43 3.27 -1.74
N GLU A 47 1.24 3.00 -1.24
CA GLU A 47 0.33 1.98 -1.75
C GLU A 47 -1.05 2.60 -1.99
N LEU A 48 -1.60 2.39 -3.19
CA LEU A 48 -2.96 2.74 -3.54
C LEU A 48 -3.77 1.46 -3.68
N HIS A 49 -4.84 1.33 -2.90
CA HIS A 49 -5.73 0.19 -2.91
C HIS A 49 -7.07 0.56 -3.54
N TYR A 50 -7.63 -0.34 -4.33
CA TYR A 50 -8.97 -0.24 -4.89
C TYR A 50 -9.74 -1.53 -4.61
N VAL A 51 -10.84 -1.44 -3.86
CA VAL A 51 -11.67 -2.60 -3.51
C VAL A 51 -12.59 -2.91 -4.70
N SER A 52 -12.43 -4.10 -5.28
CA SER A 52 -13.18 -4.54 -6.47
C SER A 52 -14.36 -5.45 -6.14
N ASP A 53 -14.35 -6.10 -4.97
CA ASP A 53 -15.39 -7.03 -4.54
C ASP A 53 -15.59 -6.99 -3.03
N GLY A 54 -16.82 -7.29 -2.59
CA GLY A 54 -17.21 -7.42 -1.19
C GLY A 54 -16.98 -6.19 -0.32
N SER A 55 -16.69 -6.45 0.96
CA SER A 55 -16.52 -5.41 1.97
C SER A 55 -15.54 -5.83 3.07
N GLY A 56 -15.06 -4.84 3.81
CA GLY A 56 -14.09 -5.03 4.87
C GLY A 56 -13.91 -3.80 5.75
N THR A 57 -12.86 -3.84 6.54
CA THR A 57 -12.47 -2.75 7.44
C THR A 57 -11.00 -2.40 7.20
N LEU A 58 -10.75 -1.13 6.91
CA LEU A 58 -9.42 -0.52 7.03
C LEU A 58 -9.30 0.11 8.41
N MET A 59 -8.27 -0.21 9.15
CA MET A 59 -7.91 0.51 10.37
C MET A 59 -6.63 1.29 10.12
N THR A 60 -6.57 2.56 10.51
CA THR A 60 -5.35 3.38 10.57
C THR A 60 -5.19 3.97 11.97
N ASN A 61 -4.22 4.84 12.23
CA ASN A 61 -4.17 5.55 13.51
C ASN A 61 -5.32 6.56 13.62
N ALA A 62 -5.74 7.13 12.50
CA ALA A 62 -6.78 8.16 12.46
C ALA A 62 -8.20 7.60 12.64
N GLY A 63 -8.40 6.29 12.45
CA GLY A 63 -9.71 5.68 12.69
C GLY A 63 -9.91 4.32 12.05
N LYS A 64 -11.17 3.86 12.17
CA LYS A 64 -11.70 2.67 11.54
C LYS A 64 -12.62 3.10 10.39
N TYR A 65 -12.37 2.56 9.21
CA TYR A 65 -13.11 2.86 7.99
C TYR A 65 -13.73 1.58 7.45
N ASN A 66 -15.02 1.63 7.13
CA ASN A 66 -15.64 0.58 6.35
C ASN A 66 -15.23 0.79 4.89
N ILE A 67 -14.76 -0.28 4.26
CA ILE A 67 -14.38 -0.29 2.84
C ILE A 67 -15.26 -1.31 2.11
N SER A 68 -15.65 -0.99 0.89
CA SER A 68 -16.49 -1.82 0.03
C SER A 68 -16.16 -1.54 -1.42
N VAL A 69 -16.76 -2.30 -2.35
CA VAL A 69 -16.62 -2.08 -3.79
C VAL A 69 -16.64 -0.58 -4.15
N GLY A 70 -15.61 -0.14 -4.88
CA GLY A 70 -15.43 1.26 -5.28
C GLY A 70 -14.62 2.10 -4.30
N SER A 71 -14.40 1.62 -3.06
CA SER A 71 -13.53 2.32 -2.11
C SER A 71 -12.10 2.35 -2.62
N THR A 72 -11.45 3.51 -2.50
CA THR A 72 -10.04 3.70 -2.83
C THR A 72 -9.33 4.39 -1.69
N TYR A 73 -8.15 3.90 -1.31
CA TYR A 73 -7.35 4.53 -0.27
C TYR A 73 -5.85 4.49 -0.56
N LEU A 74 -5.17 5.55 -0.15
CA LEU A 74 -3.73 5.73 -0.23
C LEU A 74 -3.13 5.52 1.16
N THR A 75 -2.11 4.68 1.28
CA THR A 75 -1.24 4.56 2.46
C THR A 75 0.20 4.86 2.05
N GLY A 76 0.72 5.98 2.55
CA GLY A 76 2.05 6.49 2.26
C GLY A 76 3.10 6.01 3.25
N PRO A 77 4.35 6.46 3.07
CA PRO A 77 5.46 6.10 3.94
C PRO A 77 5.13 6.37 5.42
N GLY A 78 5.28 5.34 6.26
CA GLY A 78 5.02 5.44 7.70
C GLY A 78 3.54 5.46 8.12
N VAL A 79 2.58 5.38 7.19
CA VAL A 79 1.16 5.27 7.54
C VAL A 79 0.87 3.88 8.05
N LEU A 80 0.59 3.81 9.35
CA LEU A 80 0.28 2.57 10.05
C LEU A 80 -1.17 2.13 9.78
N HIS A 81 -1.34 0.95 9.21
CA HIS A 81 -2.64 0.45 8.81
C HIS A 81 -2.79 -1.09 8.91
N SER A 82 -4.02 -1.57 8.95
CA SER A 82 -4.40 -2.98 8.84
C SER A 82 -5.71 -3.12 8.09
N GLN A 83 -5.93 -4.28 7.47
CA GLN A 83 -7.09 -4.55 6.64
C GLN A 83 -7.70 -5.88 7.05
N TYR A 84 -9.02 -5.92 7.10
CA TYR A 84 -9.77 -7.12 7.47
C TYR A 84 -10.92 -7.30 6.51
N SER A 85 -10.95 -8.43 5.81
CA SER A 85 -12.11 -8.81 4.98
C SER A 85 -13.31 -9.13 5.86
N SER A 86 -14.51 -8.84 5.37
CA SER A 86 -15.74 -9.27 6.01
C SER A 86 -15.88 -10.80 5.94
N GLU A 87 -16.31 -11.44 7.02
CA GLU A 87 -16.62 -12.88 7.04
C GLU A 87 -17.91 -13.21 6.25
N HIS A 88 -18.74 -12.20 5.95
CA HIS A 88 -20.01 -12.37 5.25
C HIS A 88 -19.94 -11.96 3.78
N GLU A 89 -19.02 -11.07 3.44
CA GLU A 89 -18.82 -10.54 2.09
C GLU A 89 -17.33 -10.55 1.77
N MET A 90 -16.85 -11.67 1.21
CA MET A 90 -15.44 -11.85 0.87
C MET A 90 -14.92 -10.68 0.03
N MET A 91 -13.73 -10.19 0.36
CA MET A 91 -13.19 -8.97 -0.23
C MET A 91 -12.12 -9.31 -1.27
N GLY A 92 -12.16 -8.62 -2.41
CA GLY A 92 -11.10 -8.63 -3.41
C GLY A 92 -10.64 -7.21 -3.68
N GLU A 93 -9.35 -7.02 -3.93
CA GLU A 93 -8.78 -5.69 -4.17
C GLU A 93 -7.62 -5.70 -5.17
N TYR A 94 -7.27 -4.51 -5.62
CA TYR A 94 -6.03 -4.24 -6.34
C TYR A 94 -5.16 -3.30 -5.52
N ALA A 95 -3.89 -3.65 -5.33
CA ALA A 95 -2.90 -2.83 -4.63
C ALA A 95 -1.80 -2.40 -5.61
N ILE A 96 -1.53 -1.09 -5.69
CA ILE A 96 -0.49 -0.50 -6.52
C ILE A 96 0.57 0.10 -5.60
N ARG A 97 1.77 -0.49 -5.57
CA ARG A 97 2.92 0.05 -4.82
C ARG A 97 3.77 0.94 -5.71
N PHE A 98 4.15 2.10 -5.20
CA PHE A 98 4.99 3.05 -5.92
C PHE A 98 5.84 3.95 -5.01
N ASP A 99 6.91 4.47 -5.59
CA ASP A 99 7.80 5.47 -5.01
C ASP A 99 7.58 6.84 -5.66
N ILE A 100 7.64 7.90 -4.85
CA ILE A 100 7.75 9.28 -5.31
C ILE A 100 9.02 9.88 -4.71
N LYS A 101 9.94 10.34 -5.56
CA LYS A 101 11.20 10.99 -5.15
C LYS A 101 11.29 12.36 -5.79
N TYR A 102 11.70 13.35 -4.99
CA TYR A 102 12.02 14.67 -5.53
C TYR A 102 13.23 14.55 -6.46
N HIS A 103 13.03 14.97 -7.72
CA HIS A 103 14.03 14.93 -8.77
C HIS A 103 13.86 16.21 -9.61
N PRO A 104 14.53 17.32 -9.24
CA PRO A 104 14.32 18.61 -9.87
C PRO A 104 14.71 18.57 -11.35
N ALA A 105 13.90 19.22 -12.19
CA ALA A 105 14.18 19.37 -13.61
C ALA A 105 13.85 20.80 -14.06
N ASP A 106 14.53 21.27 -15.10
CA ASP A 106 14.31 22.61 -15.63
C ASP A 106 13.00 22.70 -16.43
N ASN A 107 12.34 23.87 -16.37
CA ASN A 107 11.13 24.19 -17.15
C ASN A 107 9.98 23.18 -16.99
N THR A 108 9.76 22.67 -15.78
CA THR A 108 8.66 21.76 -15.48
C THR A 108 7.34 22.50 -15.32
N ASP A 109 6.24 21.83 -15.64
CA ASP A 109 4.88 22.36 -15.47
C ASP A 109 4.57 22.53 -13.96
N PRO A 110 4.20 23.74 -13.48
CA PRO A 110 3.82 23.97 -12.09
C PRO A 110 2.60 23.16 -11.64
N ASP A 111 1.66 22.87 -12.52
CA ASP A 111 0.40 22.22 -12.15
C ASP A 111 0.66 20.74 -11.79
N ILE A 112 1.44 20.03 -12.60
CA ILE A 112 1.83 18.65 -12.25
C ILE A 112 2.69 18.61 -10.98
N ASN A 113 3.54 19.61 -10.76
CA ASN A 113 4.33 19.73 -9.53
C ASN A 113 3.44 19.87 -8.30
N ASN A 114 2.37 20.65 -8.39
CA ASN A 114 1.41 20.82 -7.30
C ASN A 114 0.61 19.54 -7.05
N ILE A 115 0.16 18.87 -8.10
CA ILE A 115 -0.56 17.59 -8.01
C ILE A 115 0.26 16.53 -7.28
N ILE A 116 1.50 16.28 -7.70
CA ILE A 116 2.34 15.25 -7.06
C ILE A 116 2.73 15.67 -5.63
N ARG A 117 2.98 16.96 -5.39
CA ARG A 117 3.22 17.48 -4.05
C ARG A 117 2.06 17.22 -3.12
N THR A 118 0.82 17.44 -3.57
CA THR A 118 -0.38 17.15 -2.78
C THR A 118 -0.38 15.70 -2.28
N ILE A 119 -0.05 14.73 -3.14
CA ILE A 119 0.03 13.31 -2.75
C ILE A 119 1.10 13.11 -1.67
N THR A 120 2.29 13.71 -1.85
CA THR A 120 3.39 13.55 -0.87
C THR A 120 3.11 14.20 0.48
N GLU A 121 2.31 15.27 0.52
CA GLU A 121 1.94 15.98 1.75
C GLU A 121 0.74 15.35 2.46
N HIS A 122 0.00 14.48 1.78
CA HIS A 122 -1.18 13.78 2.31
C HIS A 122 -0.98 12.27 2.16
N PRO A 123 -0.11 11.66 2.99
CA PRO A 123 0.26 10.26 2.85
C PRO A 123 -0.89 9.31 3.21
N PHE A 124 -2.01 9.79 3.76
CA PHE A 124 -3.21 8.98 3.93
C PHE A 124 -4.41 9.70 3.31
N PHE A 125 -5.16 8.99 2.48
CA PHE A 125 -6.39 9.46 1.84
C PHE A 125 -7.35 8.28 1.63
N ILE A 126 -8.65 8.52 1.71
CA ILE A 126 -9.68 7.51 1.44
C ILE A 126 -10.94 8.14 0.85
N THR A 127 -11.53 7.47 -0.13
CA THR A 127 -12.84 7.79 -0.69
C THR A 127 -13.67 6.51 -0.86
N GLY A 128 -14.98 6.61 -0.67
CA GLY A 128 -15.93 5.49 -0.77
C GLY A 128 -16.49 5.26 -2.18
N SER A 129 -16.18 6.15 -3.13
CA SER A 129 -16.56 6.03 -4.54
C SER A 129 -15.31 5.92 -5.42
N ASP A 130 -15.46 5.37 -6.64
CA ASP A 130 -14.38 5.31 -7.63
C ASP A 130 -14.09 6.68 -8.27
N SER A 131 -13.92 7.72 -7.44
CA SER A 131 -13.69 9.11 -7.86
C SER A 131 -12.35 9.29 -8.59
N ILE A 132 -11.41 8.36 -8.37
CA ILE A 132 -10.10 8.34 -9.04
C ILE A 132 -10.19 7.64 -10.41
N GLY A 133 -11.28 6.90 -10.69
CA GLY A 133 -11.46 6.12 -11.91
C GLY A 133 -10.59 4.87 -11.97
N CYS A 134 -10.19 4.36 -10.80
CA CYS A 134 -9.34 3.19 -10.62
C CYS A 134 -9.90 1.96 -11.34
N GLN A 135 -11.22 1.73 -11.32
CA GLN A 135 -11.82 0.55 -11.97
C GLN A 135 -11.39 0.42 -13.43
N SER A 136 -11.54 1.51 -14.20
CA SER A 136 -11.23 1.53 -15.63
C SER A 136 -9.73 1.54 -15.90
N LEU A 137 -8.95 2.33 -15.14
CA LEU A 137 -7.50 2.47 -15.34
C LEU A 137 -6.76 1.17 -14.99
N ILE A 138 -7.18 0.49 -13.91
CA ILE A 138 -6.61 -0.79 -13.50
C ILE A 138 -6.95 -1.89 -14.51
N ALA A 139 -8.20 -1.94 -14.99
CA ALA A 139 -8.59 -2.89 -16.03
C ALA A 139 -7.72 -2.73 -17.29
N GLU A 140 -7.45 -1.48 -17.70
CA GLU A 140 -6.59 -1.20 -18.85
C GLU A 140 -5.12 -1.56 -18.59
N LEU A 141 -4.60 -1.31 -17.38
CA LEU A 141 -3.25 -1.76 -16.97
C LEU A 141 -3.10 -3.29 -17.10
N ILE A 142 -4.08 -4.03 -16.59
CA ILE A 142 -4.11 -5.51 -16.66
C ILE A 142 -4.18 -5.96 -18.12
N HIS A 143 -5.04 -5.33 -18.92
CA HIS A 143 -5.17 -5.65 -20.34
C HIS A 143 -3.84 -5.44 -21.10
N GLU A 144 -3.21 -4.28 -20.94
CA GLU A 144 -1.94 -3.97 -21.60
C GLU A 144 -0.81 -4.90 -21.15
N LYS A 145 -0.78 -5.27 -19.86
CA LYS A 145 0.18 -6.23 -19.35
C LYS A 145 -0.02 -7.63 -19.91
N ALA A 146 -1.26 -8.04 -20.19
CA ALA A 146 -1.57 -9.33 -20.78
C ALA A 146 -1.22 -9.39 -22.28
N GLN A 147 -1.46 -8.30 -23.02
CA GLN A 147 -1.22 -8.25 -24.46
C GLN A 147 0.24 -8.01 -24.84
N GLN A 148 0.98 -7.21 -24.06
CA GLN A 148 2.40 -6.87 -24.28
C GLN A 148 2.74 -6.47 -25.73
N ARG A 149 1.84 -5.73 -26.39
CA ARG A 149 2.09 -5.17 -27.73
C ARG A 149 3.17 -4.09 -27.67
N ASP A 150 3.76 -3.77 -28.82
CA ASP A 150 4.74 -2.68 -28.92
C ASP A 150 4.20 -1.39 -28.27
N GLY A 151 5.00 -0.78 -27.39
CA GLY A 151 4.62 0.42 -26.62
C GLY A 151 3.85 0.16 -25.32
N PHE A 152 3.62 -1.10 -24.92
CA PHE A 152 2.84 -1.40 -23.70
C PHE A 152 3.46 -0.82 -22.43
N ARG A 153 4.81 -0.75 -22.32
CA ARG A 153 5.50 -0.17 -21.14
C ARG A 153 5.20 1.31 -20.99
N GLU A 154 5.31 2.05 -22.09
CA GLU A 154 5.02 3.49 -22.17
C GLU A 154 3.54 3.75 -21.87
N LYS A 155 2.63 2.93 -22.43
CA LYS A 155 1.20 3.04 -22.16
C LYS A 155 0.88 2.76 -20.69
N MET A 156 1.49 1.75 -20.06
CA MET A 156 1.33 1.49 -18.62
C MET A 156 1.80 2.68 -17.77
N ILE A 157 2.93 3.30 -18.13
CA ILE A 157 3.42 4.51 -17.45
C ILE A 157 2.42 5.66 -17.58
N CYS A 158 1.82 5.86 -18.76
CA CYS A 158 0.79 6.88 -18.97
C CYS A 158 -0.45 6.60 -18.11
N LEU A 159 -0.93 5.35 -18.06
CA LEU A 159 -2.07 4.96 -17.24
C LEU A 159 -1.80 5.18 -15.75
N PHE A 160 -0.61 4.80 -15.27
CA PHE A 160 -0.20 5.10 -13.90
C PHE A 160 -0.12 6.59 -13.62
N GLY A 161 0.41 7.38 -14.56
CA GLY A 161 0.39 8.85 -14.48
C GLY A 161 -1.03 9.41 -14.37
N CYS A 162 -2.01 8.86 -15.11
CA CYS A 162 -3.42 9.22 -14.99
C CYS A 162 -3.98 8.91 -13.60
N ILE A 163 -3.65 7.74 -13.02
CA ILE A 163 -4.05 7.39 -11.64
C ILE A 163 -3.52 8.42 -10.65
N LEU A 164 -2.22 8.78 -10.72
CA LEU A 164 -1.62 9.77 -9.82
C LEU A 164 -2.25 11.15 -9.98
N ILE A 165 -2.52 11.59 -11.21
CA ILE A 165 -3.16 12.88 -11.47
C ILE A 165 -4.57 12.91 -10.87
N ASN A 166 -5.36 11.86 -11.09
CA ASN A 166 -6.72 11.76 -10.56
C ASN A 166 -6.72 11.68 -9.02
N LEU A 167 -5.78 10.95 -8.43
CA LEU A 167 -5.57 10.88 -6.98
C LEU A 167 -5.28 12.27 -6.40
N GLY A 168 -4.31 12.99 -6.96
CA GLY A 168 -3.96 14.33 -6.50
C GLY A 168 -5.12 15.32 -6.60
N ARG A 169 -5.89 15.29 -7.69
CA ARG A 169 -7.12 16.11 -7.85
C ARG A 169 -8.17 15.75 -6.80
N CYS A 170 -8.42 14.47 -6.59
CA CYS A 170 -9.40 14.00 -5.60
C CYS A 170 -9.03 14.44 -4.17
N ILE A 171 -7.74 14.42 -3.83
CA ILE A 171 -7.25 14.96 -2.54
C ILE A 171 -7.50 16.46 -2.47
N GLN A 172 -7.16 17.23 -3.51
CA GLN A 172 -7.35 18.70 -3.54
C GLN A 172 -8.82 19.09 -3.38
N GLU A 173 -9.73 18.40 -4.08
CA GLU A 173 -11.17 18.62 -3.99
C GLU A 173 -11.69 18.35 -2.57
N SER A 174 -11.24 17.25 -1.95
CA SER A 174 -11.59 16.92 -0.56
C SER A 174 -11.10 17.94 0.46
N LEU A 175 -10.02 18.69 0.18
CA LEU A 175 -9.52 19.75 1.06
C LEU A 175 -10.30 21.06 0.91
N GLY A 176 -10.99 21.25 -0.21
CA GLY A 176 -11.72 22.48 -0.54
C GLY A 176 -13.21 22.47 -0.16
N ASP A 177 -13.76 21.34 0.24
CA ASP A 177 -15.18 21.18 0.58
C ASP A 177 -15.41 21.32 2.10
N PRO A 178 -16.09 22.38 2.58
CA PRO A 178 -16.39 22.58 4.00
C PRO A 178 -17.59 21.75 4.52
N ASP A 179 -18.42 21.19 3.64
CA ASP A 179 -19.69 20.48 3.98
C ASP A 179 -19.59 18.95 3.88
N GLN A 180 -18.49 18.41 3.33
CA GLN A 180 -18.25 16.98 3.37
C GLN A 180 -17.74 16.57 4.76
N ASP A 181 -18.48 15.68 5.42
CA ASP A 181 -18.04 14.92 6.60
C ASP A 181 -16.94 13.88 6.22
N HIS A 182 -16.18 14.15 5.15
CA HIS A 182 -14.79 13.75 5.03
C HIS A 182 -14.05 14.50 6.14
N LYS A 183 -14.19 14.04 7.39
CA LYS A 183 -13.15 14.36 8.36
C LYS A 183 -11.85 13.94 7.68
N PRO A 184 -10.98 14.88 7.27
CA PRO A 184 -9.62 14.46 7.01
C PRO A 184 -9.24 13.67 8.26
N PRO A 185 -8.55 12.53 8.14
CA PRO A 185 -7.90 11.94 9.29
C PRO A 185 -7.30 13.13 10.05
N VAL A 186 -7.76 13.32 11.30
CA VAL A 186 -7.27 14.40 12.13
C VAL A 186 -5.77 14.43 11.90
N LYS A 187 -5.18 15.59 11.62
CA LYS A 187 -3.73 15.76 11.75
C LYS A 187 -3.41 15.50 13.22
N GLU A 188 -3.55 14.26 13.67
CA GLU A 188 -2.84 13.75 14.78
C GLU A 188 -1.39 13.88 14.36
N ASP A 189 -0.56 14.26 15.32
CA ASP A 189 0.87 14.08 15.23
C ASP A 189 1.11 12.58 15.03
N ILE A 190 0.93 12.07 13.80
CA ILE A 190 1.41 10.76 13.38
C ILE A 190 2.88 10.85 13.73
N PRO A 191 3.37 10.12 14.74
CA PRO A 191 4.74 10.27 15.19
C PRO A 191 5.59 10.01 13.96
N MET A 192 6.27 11.07 13.49
CA MET A 192 7.05 10.99 12.28
C MET A 192 8.14 9.96 12.55
N MET A 193 7.92 8.73 12.08
CA MET A 193 8.91 7.68 12.21
C MET A 193 10.12 8.13 11.40
N THR A 194 11.29 8.06 12.01
CA THR A 194 12.52 8.34 11.29
C THR A 194 12.65 7.34 10.14
N VAL A 195 13.30 7.73 9.04
CA VAL A 195 13.58 6.83 7.91
C VAL A 195 14.24 5.51 8.38
N GLY A 196 15.03 5.55 9.45
CA GLY A 196 15.62 4.37 10.08
C GLY A 196 14.58 3.42 10.71
N GLU A 197 13.58 3.95 11.41
CA GLU A 197 12.50 3.17 12.01
C GLU A 197 11.56 2.58 10.95
N ILE A 198 11.27 3.32 9.87
CA ILE A 198 10.43 2.81 8.77
C ILE A 198 11.18 1.70 8.01
N ASN A 199 12.49 1.87 7.76
CA ASN A 199 13.32 0.82 7.17
C ASN A 199 13.39 -0.45 8.01
N LEU A 200 13.55 -0.30 9.34
CA LEU A 200 13.58 -1.44 10.24
C LEU A 200 12.25 -2.20 10.24
N ARG A 201 11.14 -1.46 10.21
CA ARG A 201 9.81 -2.04 10.14
C ARG A 201 9.52 -2.74 8.80
N ALA A 202 9.85 -2.12 7.67
CA ALA A 202 9.69 -2.75 6.36
C ALA A 202 10.51 -4.04 6.23
N ARG A 203 11.72 -4.06 6.81
CA ARG A 203 12.55 -5.28 6.91
C ARG A 203 11.89 -6.36 7.77
N LEU A 204 11.22 -5.97 8.87
CA LEU A 204 10.43 -6.87 9.71
C LEU A 204 9.20 -7.41 8.97
N ASP A 205 8.45 -6.58 8.26
CA ASP A 205 7.26 -6.99 7.48
C ASP A 205 7.65 -8.05 6.42
N ALA A 206 8.78 -7.85 5.73
CA ALA A 206 9.31 -8.77 4.73
C ALA A 206 9.66 -10.17 5.26
N GLU A 207 9.84 -10.35 6.57
CA GLU A 207 10.04 -11.67 7.17
C GLU A 207 8.74 -12.48 7.27
N PHE A 208 7.59 -11.83 7.14
CA PHE A 208 6.28 -12.47 7.25
C PHE A 208 5.59 -12.74 5.91
N VAL A 209 6.10 -12.17 4.80
CA VAL A 209 5.49 -12.33 3.47
C VAL A 209 5.92 -13.65 2.82
N GLY A 210 4.97 -14.52 2.51
CA GLY A 210 5.17 -15.69 1.64
C GLY A 210 6.11 -16.78 2.18
N ARG A 211 6.42 -16.78 3.48
CA ARG A 211 7.35 -17.74 4.10
C ARG A 211 6.63 -18.86 4.85
N SER A 212 7.10 -20.09 4.66
CA SER A 212 6.73 -21.26 5.46
C SER A 212 7.68 -21.51 6.64
N HIS A 213 8.89 -20.94 6.57
CA HIS A 213 9.93 -21.05 7.59
C HIS A 213 10.30 -19.66 8.11
N PHE A 214 10.30 -19.52 9.43
CA PHE A 214 10.57 -18.28 10.13
C PHE A 214 11.83 -18.45 10.97
N ALA A 215 12.73 -17.47 10.89
CA ALA A 215 13.88 -17.37 11.79
C ALA A 215 13.41 -17.17 13.24
N THR A 216 14.28 -17.42 14.20
CA THR A 216 14.02 -17.11 15.62
C THR A 216 14.10 -15.59 15.86
N GLN A 217 13.55 -15.15 16.98
CA GLN A 217 13.62 -13.73 17.37
C GLN A 217 15.09 -13.28 17.51
N GLU A 218 15.94 -14.15 18.07
CA GLU A 218 17.35 -13.90 18.31
C GLU A 218 18.12 -13.72 17.00
N GLU A 219 17.86 -14.58 16.02
CA GLU A 219 18.47 -14.50 14.68
C GLU A 219 18.06 -13.22 13.95
N LEU A 220 16.77 -12.84 14.00
CA LEU A 220 16.31 -11.60 13.37
C LEU A 220 16.83 -10.36 14.09
N ALA A 221 16.91 -10.37 15.42
CA ALA A 221 17.49 -9.28 16.18
C ALA A 221 18.97 -9.05 15.81
N GLU A 222 19.74 -10.13 15.65
CA GLU A 222 21.12 -10.09 15.18
C GLU A 222 21.23 -9.56 13.74
N GLN A 223 20.38 -10.05 12.83
CA GLN A 223 20.32 -9.60 11.43
C GLN A 223 19.93 -8.11 11.30
N PHE A 224 19.08 -7.62 12.20
CA PHE A 224 18.70 -6.22 12.26
C PHE A 224 19.69 -5.35 13.06
N HIS A 225 20.73 -5.96 13.63
CA HIS A 225 21.73 -5.31 14.47
C HIS A 225 21.10 -4.56 15.67
N ILE A 226 20.08 -5.16 16.28
CA ILE A 226 19.39 -4.64 17.48
C ILE A 226 19.38 -5.67 18.60
N SER A 227 19.17 -5.22 19.84
CA SER A 227 19.00 -6.16 20.97
C SER A 227 17.66 -6.89 20.90
N GLY A 228 17.59 -8.11 21.45
CA GLY A 228 16.32 -8.84 21.57
C GLY A 228 15.24 -8.08 22.34
N ARG A 229 15.62 -7.31 23.38
CA ARG A 229 14.68 -6.42 24.09
C ARG A 229 14.12 -5.34 23.16
N HIS A 230 14.97 -4.73 22.34
CA HIS A 230 14.52 -3.74 21.37
C HIS A 230 13.58 -4.40 20.34
N PHE A 231 13.95 -5.57 19.83
CA PHE A 231 13.11 -6.34 18.91
C PHE A 231 11.72 -6.62 19.50
N SER A 232 11.64 -7.15 20.72
CA SER A 232 10.35 -7.43 21.38
C SER A 232 9.52 -6.16 21.58
N ARG A 233 10.16 -5.02 21.88
CA ARG A 233 9.48 -3.72 21.96
C ARG A 233 8.92 -3.30 20.60
N LEU A 234 9.68 -3.50 19.52
CA LEU A 234 9.22 -3.21 18.16
C LEU A 234 8.08 -4.13 17.74
N MET A 235 8.13 -5.42 18.07
CA MET A 235 7.03 -6.35 17.80
C MET A 235 5.72 -5.89 18.45
N GLN A 236 5.78 -5.50 19.72
CA GLN A 236 4.63 -4.96 20.43
C GLN A 236 4.18 -3.62 19.87
N GLN A 237 5.12 -2.72 19.55
CA GLN A 237 4.81 -1.40 18.99
C GLN A 237 4.18 -1.49 17.59
N TYR A 238 4.64 -2.40 16.75
CA TYR A 238 4.25 -2.49 15.35
C TYR A 238 3.04 -3.39 15.14
N TYR A 239 3.00 -4.54 15.80
CA TYR A 239 1.99 -5.58 15.57
C TYR A 239 1.07 -5.81 16.77
N GLY A 240 1.34 -5.20 17.93
CA GLY A 240 0.54 -5.39 19.15
C GLY A 240 0.65 -6.80 19.75
N MET A 241 1.65 -7.57 19.35
CA MET A 241 1.85 -8.96 19.76
C MET A 241 3.33 -9.33 19.78
N SER A 242 3.65 -10.46 20.38
CA SER A 242 5.00 -11.04 20.35
C SER A 242 5.34 -11.64 18.98
N TYR A 243 6.63 -11.85 18.74
CA TYR A 243 7.12 -12.50 17.51
C TYR A 243 6.50 -13.88 17.29
N THR A 244 6.43 -14.68 18.35
CA THR A 244 5.86 -16.03 18.30
C THR A 244 4.38 -16.02 17.95
N GLU A 245 3.61 -15.08 18.54
CA GLU A 245 2.20 -14.89 18.19
C GLU A 245 2.05 -14.50 16.73
N LYS A 246 2.89 -13.59 16.24
CA LYS A 246 2.85 -13.14 14.84
C LYS A 246 3.15 -14.28 13.85
N VAL A 247 4.17 -15.08 14.12
CA VAL A 247 4.50 -16.28 13.31
C VAL A 247 3.34 -17.26 13.29
N ASN A 248 2.69 -17.50 14.43
CA ASN A 248 1.56 -18.41 14.51
C ASN A 248 0.34 -17.88 13.74
N GLU A 249 0.06 -16.58 13.81
CA GLU A 249 -0.98 -15.92 13.02
C GLU A 249 -0.75 -16.14 11.51
N VAL A 250 0.47 -15.87 11.03
CA VAL A 250 0.82 -16.04 9.61
C VAL A 250 0.70 -17.51 9.17
N ARG A 251 1.16 -18.45 10.01
CA ARG A 251 1.01 -19.89 9.75
C ARG A 251 -0.45 -20.32 9.65
N CYS A 252 -1.30 -19.81 10.54
CA CYS A 252 -2.73 -20.10 10.52
C CYS A 252 -3.39 -19.55 9.25
N ASN A 253 -3.02 -18.35 8.81
CA ASN A 253 -3.55 -17.77 7.57
C ASN A 253 -3.11 -18.58 6.34
N PHE A 254 -1.83 -18.92 6.25
CA PHE A 254 -1.31 -19.75 5.16
C PHE A 254 -1.96 -21.14 5.12
N ALA A 255 -2.22 -21.76 6.28
CA ALA A 255 -2.92 -23.05 6.35
C ALA A 255 -4.37 -22.97 5.86
N LYS A 256 -5.05 -21.82 6.04
CA LYS A 256 -6.41 -21.59 5.52
C LYS A 256 -6.43 -21.43 4.01
N GLU A 257 -5.39 -20.86 3.41
CA GLU A 257 -5.25 -20.71 1.95
C GLU A 257 -4.96 -22.03 1.22
N MET A 258 -4.49 -23.06 1.92
CA MET A 258 -4.16 -24.38 1.36
C MET A 258 -5.24 -25.46 1.53
N LEU A 259 -6.41 -25.12 2.07
CA LEU A 259 -7.54 -26.02 2.32
C LEU A 259 -8.70 -25.72 1.35
#